data_AF-A0A4R2NUA3-F1
#
_entry.id   AF-A0A4R2NUA3-F1
#
_cell.length_a   1.000
_cell.length_b   1.000
_cell.length_c   1.000
_cell.angle_alpha   90.00
_cell.angle_beta   90.00
_cell.angle_gamma   90.00
#
_symmetry.space_group_name_H-M   'P 1'
#
loop_
_entity.id
_entity.type
_entity.pdbx_description
1 polymer ?
#
loop_
_entity_poly.entity_id
_entity_poly.type
_entity_poly.pdbx_seq_one_letter_code
_entity_poly.pdbx_strand_id
1 'polypeptide(L)'
;MKLRNYKRILFFLNRLESFLESEKEAKTSVELTSYYTDSELREIIHWLYRDVWSKNALGFMERPQLLELINSNYGILLWTIHSLEKSMTDTPNITQSDVDTFFQRTQNELHYLASKPVEEWDEYDTSNYRSLLVKTGTTKKVFAIFTSDVLAEDVYAVTTKPSYFFDTKAEAEEEIDNILIEGKFTRDELVVHSLWLLT
;
A
#
# COMPACT_ATOMS: atom_id res chain seq x y z
N MET A 1 3.36 10.78 2.96
CA MET A 1 2.78 11.28 4.25
C MET A 1 3.24 10.38 5.41
N LYS A 2 3.31 10.89 6.66
CA LYS A 2 3.64 10.07 7.86
C LYS A 2 2.55 9.04 8.12
N LEU A 3 2.91 7.82 8.54
CA LEU A 3 1.95 6.73 8.81
C LEU A 3 0.91 7.13 9.85
N ARG A 4 1.30 7.89 10.87
CA ARG A 4 0.37 8.42 11.88
C ARG A 4 -0.76 9.27 11.28
N ASN A 5 -0.48 10.01 10.19
CA ASN A 5 -1.51 10.83 9.55
C ASN A 5 -2.49 9.96 8.76
N TYR A 6 -2.03 8.91 8.07
CA TYR A 6 -2.93 7.93 7.46
C TYR A 6 -3.85 7.29 8.50
N LYS A 7 -3.29 6.82 9.62
CA LYS A 7 -4.07 6.21 10.72
C LYS A 7 -5.16 7.16 11.25
N ARG A 8 -4.85 8.46 11.42
CA ARG A 8 -5.84 9.47 11.84
C ARG A 8 -6.95 9.65 10.82
N ILE A 9 -6.62 9.75 9.53
CA ILE A 9 -7.61 9.89 8.46
C ILE A 9 -8.50 8.64 8.41
N LEU A 10 -7.90 7.45 8.39
CA LEU A 10 -8.62 6.17 8.38
C LEU A 10 -9.57 6.03 9.57
N PHE A 11 -9.18 6.47 10.77
CA PHE A 11 -10.08 6.47 11.93
C PHE A 11 -11.39 7.22 11.64
N PHE A 12 -11.33 8.40 11.02
CA PHE A 12 -12.52 9.16 10.66
C PHE A 12 -13.29 8.52 9.50
N LEU A 13 -12.59 8.02 8.48
CA LEU A 13 -13.22 7.39 7.31
C LEU A 13 -13.97 6.11 7.69
N ASN A 14 -13.39 5.25 8.53
CA ASN A 14 -14.04 4.02 8.99
C ASN A 14 -15.28 4.31 9.84
N ARG A 15 -15.31 5.43 10.57
CA ARG A 15 -16.53 5.87 11.27
C ARG A 15 -17.58 6.43 10.32
N LEU A 16 -17.16 7.11 9.25
CA LEU A 16 -18.05 7.62 8.22
C LEU A 16 -18.66 6.47 7.39
N GLU A 17 -17.93 5.39 7.19
CA GLU A 17 -18.39 4.19 6.48
C GLU A 17 -19.70 3.66 7.09
N SER A 18 -19.71 3.42 8.40
CA SER A 18 -20.92 2.93 9.10
C SER A 18 -22.10 3.89 9.00
N PHE A 19 -21.83 5.20 8.87
CA PHE A 19 -22.86 6.20 8.68
C PHE A 19 -23.44 6.16 7.25
N LEU A 20 -22.59 6.18 6.23
CA LEU A 20 -23.03 6.16 4.82
C LEU A 20 -23.67 4.84 4.40
N GLU A 21 -23.24 3.72 4.97
CA GLU A 21 -23.90 2.42 4.77
C GLU A 21 -25.39 2.49 5.17
N SER A 22 -25.70 3.24 6.23
CA SER A 22 -27.07 3.40 6.73
C SER A 22 -27.93 4.37 5.89
N GLU A 23 -27.31 5.36 5.25
CA GLU A 23 -28.03 6.38 4.46
C GLU A 23 -28.46 5.90 3.07
N LYS A 24 -27.92 4.78 2.58
CA LYS A 24 -28.18 4.23 1.23
C LYS A 24 -28.12 5.29 0.14
N GLU A 25 -27.16 6.21 0.25
CA GLU A 25 -27.03 7.34 -0.65
C GLU A 25 -26.68 6.84 -2.06
N ALA A 26 -27.68 6.84 -2.95
CA ALA A 26 -27.61 6.18 -4.25
C ALA A 26 -27.03 7.06 -5.37
N LYS A 27 -26.45 8.22 -5.04
CA LYS A 27 -25.88 9.13 -6.05
C LYS A 27 -24.50 9.60 -5.64
N THR A 28 -23.59 9.49 -6.59
CA THR A 28 -22.23 9.99 -6.44
C THR A 28 -22.16 11.50 -6.59
N SER A 29 -21.37 12.18 -5.75
CA SER A 29 -21.08 13.61 -5.89
C SER A 29 -20.26 13.86 -7.16
N VAL A 30 -20.78 14.75 -8.02
CA VAL A 30 -20.08 15.18 -9.25
C VAL A 30 -18.74 15.82 -8.91
N GLU A 31 -18.70 16.64 -7.85
CA GLU A 31 -17.47 17.26 -7.37
C GLU A 31 -16.44 16.20 -6.94
N LEU A 32 -16.84 15.21 -6.16
CA LEU A 32 -15.94 14.14 -5.70
C LEU A 32 -15.36 13.36 -6.88
N THR A 33 -16.20 12.99 -7.85
CA THR A 33 -15.75 12.22 -9.02
C THR A 33 -14.81 13.00 -9.93
N SER A 34 -14.85 14.34 -9.91
CA SER A 34 -13.98 15.20 -10.73
C SER A 34 -12.50 15.06 -10.38
N TYR A 35 -12.17 14.60 -9.17
CA TYR A 35 -10.79 14.37 -8.74
C TYR A 35 -10.19 13.06 -9.25
N TYR A 36 -10.98 12.20 -9.89
CA TYR A 36 -10.53 10.90 -10.40
C TYR A 36 -10.39 10.90 -11.92
N THR A 37 -9.25 10.39 -12.39
CA THR A 37 -9.02 10.05 -13.79
C THR A 37 -9.86 8.85 -14.21
N ASP A 38 -10.08 8.68 -15.52
CA ASP A 38 -10.84 7.53 -16.02
C ASP A 38 -10.14 6.19 -15.72
N SER A 39 -8.81 6.19 -15.58
CA SER A 39 -8.07 4.99 -15.15
C SER A 39 -8.43 4.61 -13.71
N GLU A 40 -8.40 5.59 -12.80
CA GLU A 40 -8.75 5.36 -11.39
C GLU A 40 -10.23 4.95 -11.24
N LEU A 41 -11.14 5.57 -12.00
CA LEU A 41 -12.55 5.15 -11.99
C LEU A 41 -12.72 3.67 -12.41
N ARG A 42 -11.96 3.21 -13.41
CA ARG A 42 -11.98 1.79 -13.83
C ARG A 42 -11.39 0.88 -12.75
N GLU A 43 -10.34 1.31 -12.05
CA GLU A 43 -9.78 0.56 -10.93
C GLU A 43 -10.78 0.41 -9.78
N ILE A 44 -11.48 1.49 -9.43
CA ILE A 44 -12.56 1.48 -8.43
C ILE A 44 -13.62 0.45 -8.79
N ILE A 45 -14.14 0.49 -10.02
CA ILE A 45 -15.21 -0.42 -10.47
C ILE A 45 -14.72 -1.87 -10.48
N HIS A 46 -13.51 -2.11 -10.96
CA HIS A 46 -12.94 -3.46 -10.99
C HIS A 46 -12.69 -4.01 -9.58
N TRP A 47 -12.40 -3.15 -8.61
CA TRP A 47 -12.27 -3.55 -7.21
C TRP A 47 -13.64 -3.85 -6.57
N LEU A 48 -14.62 -2.97 -6.76
CA LEU A 48 -15.98 -3.12 -6.22
C LEU A 48 -16.71 -4.35 -6.79
N TYR A 49 -16.50 -4.64 -8.08
CA TYR A 49 -17.30 -5.62 -8.84
C TYR A 49 -16.41 -6.58 -9.64
N ARG A 50 -15.36 -7.10 -8.99
CA ARG A 50 -14.33 -7.94 -9.62
C ARG A 50 -14.91 -9.11 -10.44
N ASP A 51 -15.98 -9.72 -9.96
CA ASP A 51 -16.60 -10.89 -10.60
C ASP A 51 -17.53 -10.53 -11.77
N VAL A 52 -17.86 -9.25 -11.92
CA VAL A 52 -18.80 -8.76 -12.96
C VAL A 52 -18.04 -8.11 -14.11
N TRP A 53 -17.00 -7.33 -13.81
CA TRP A 53 -16.32 -6.51 -14.80
C TRP A 53 -14.85 -6.90 -14.98
N SER A 54 -14.48 -7.27 -16.20
CA SER A 54 -13.08 -7.44 -16.59
C SER A 54 -12.43 -6.09 -16.91
N LYS A 55 -11.11 -5.98 -16.70
CA LYS A 55 -10.34 -4.77 -17.07
C LYS A 55 -10.53 -4.39 -18.54
N ASN A 56 -10.56 -5.39 -19.43
CA ASN A 56 -10.77 -5.18 -20.86
C ASN A 56 -12.15 -4.57 -21.13
N ALA A 57 -13.21 -5.08 -20.50
CA ALA A 57 -14.56 -4.54 -20.68
C ALA A 57 -14.67 -3.07 -20.24
N LEU A 58 -14.04 -2.72 -19.10
CA LEU A 58 -14.02 -1.34 -18.58
C LEU A 58 -13.18 -0.39 -19.45
N GLY A 59 -12.19 -0.91 -20.17
CA GLY A 59 -11.33 -0.13 -21.05
C GLY A 59 -12.07 0.55 -22.21
N PHE A 60 -13.22 0.00 -22.63
CA PHE A 60 -14.04 0.55 -23.71
C PHE A 60 -15.15 1.49 -23.22
N MET A 61 -15.28 1.68 -21.91
CA MET A 61 -16.33 2.54 -21.35
C MET A 61 -15.89 3.99 -21.28
N GLU A 62 -16.83 4.86 -21.64
CA GLU A 62 -16.73 6.30 -21.51
C GLU A 62 -17.07 6.74 -20.09
N ARG A 63 -16.52 7.89 -19.67
CA ARG A 63 -16.67 8.40 -18.31
C ARG A 63 -18.11 8.40 -17.76
N PRO A 64 -19.16 8.82 -18.50
CA PRO A 64 -20.52 8.78 -17.98
C PRO A 64 -20.98 7.38 -17.55
N GLN A 65 -20.58 6.34 -18.30
CA GLN A 65 -20.89 4.95 -18.00
C GLN A 65 -20.12 4.48 -16.75
N LEU A 66 -18.86 4.88 -16.61
CA LEU A 66 -18.07 4.59 -15.41
C LEU A 66 -18.71 5.20 -14.15
N LEU A 67 -19.18 6.44 -14.23
CA LEU A 67 -19.83 7.12 -13.11
C LEU A 67 -21.17 6.46 -12.74
N GLU A 68 -21.92 5.99 -13.73
CA GLU A 68 -23.15 5.22 -13.54
C GLU A 68 -22.89 3.86 -12.88
N LEU A 69 -21.73 3.23 -13.09
CA LEU A 69 -21.38 1.97 -12.42
C LEU A 69 -20.95 2.16 -10.96
N ILE A 70 -20.28 3.27 -10.63
CA ILE A 70 -19.87 3.58 -9.25
C ILE A 70 -21.09 3.92 -8.39
N ASN A 71 -21.97 4.78 -8.91
CA ASN A 71 -23.30 5.17 -8.40
C ASN A 71 -23.49 5.36 -6.88
N SER A 72 -22.43 5.58 -6.11
CA SER A 72 -22.53 5.86 -4.68
C SER A 72 -21.25 6.50 -4.18
N ASN A 73 -21.41 7.48 -3.29
CA ASN A 73 -20.28 7.99 -2.49
C ASN A 73 -19.72 6.90 -1.58
N TYR A 74 -20.55 5.95 -1.17
CA TYR A 74 -20.16 4.80 -0.35
C TYR A 74 -19.10 3.93 -1.06
N GLY A 75 -19.29 3.57 -2.33
CA GLY A 75 -18.30 2.82 -3.09
C GLY A 75 -16.96 3.56 -3.23
N ILE A 76 -17.00 4.88 -3.41
CA ILE A 76 -15.77 5.71 -3.43
C ILE A 76 -15.11 5.73 -2.06
N LEU A 77 -15.88 5.84 -0.97
CA LEU A 77 -15.35 5.81 0.39
C LEU A 77 -14.64 4.48 0.68
N LEU A 78 -15.27 3.34 0.36
CA LEU A 78 -14.68 2.01 0.52
C LEU A 78 -13.35 1.88 -0.24
N TRP A 79 -13.32 2.33 -1.49
CA TRP A 79 -12.09 2.36 -2.27
C TRP A 79 -11.03 3.29 -1.66
N THR A 80 -11.43 4.44 -1.12
CA THR A 80 -10.51 5.39 -0.49
C THR A 80 -9.86 4.79 0.75
N ILE A 81 -10.66 4.14 1.61
CA ILE A 81 -10.17 3.40 2.77
C ILE A 81 -9.18 2.33 2.32
N HIS A 82 -9.59 1.48 1.37
CA HIS A 82 -8.73 0.42 0.83
C HIS A 82 -7.41 0.96 0.26
N SER A 83 -7.46 2.04 -0.51
CA SER A 83 -6.28 2.64 -1.14
C SER A 83 -5.32 3.20 -0.11
N LEU A 84 -5.83 3.86 0.94
CA LEU A 84 -5.00 4.38 2.03
C LEU A 84 -4.36 3.25 2.85
N GLU A 85 -5.11 2.19 3.16
CA GLU A 85 -4.57 1.00 3.84
C GLU A 85 -3.51 0.30 3.00
N LYS A 86 -3.76 0.17 1.71
CA LYS A 86 -2.80 -0.39 0.76
C LYS A 86 -1.52 0.45 0.70
N SER A 87 -1.61 1.78 0.59
CA SER A 87 -0.43 2.67 0.65
C SER A 87 0.37 2.58 1.96
N MET A 88 -0.23 2.10 3.04
CA MET A 88 0.47 1.88 4.31
C MET A 88 1.17 0.52 4.40
N THR A 89 0.92 -0.39 3.47
CA THR A 89 1.38 -1.79 3.55
C THR A 89 2.08 -2.28 2.27
N ASP A 90 1.98 -1.52 1.18
CA ASP A 90 2.62 -1.81 -0.10
C ASP A 90 4.14 -1.73 0.02
N THR A 91 4.79 -2.86 -0.23
CA THR A 91 6.24 -3.01 -0.27
C THR A 91 6.73 -3.00 -1.72
N PRO A 92 7.96 -2.52 -1.99
CA PRO A 92 8.54 -2.61 -3.32
C PRO A 92 8.69 -4.08 -3.71
N ASN A 93 8.16 -4.44 -4.88
CA ASN A 93 8.43 -5.71 -5.51
C ASN A 93 9.73 -5.60 -6.32
N ILE A 94 10.48 -6.69 -6.35
CA ILE A 94 11.69 -6.82 -7.18
C ILE A 94 11.35 -7.81 -8.29
N THR A 95 10.46 -7.41 -9.19
CA THR A 95 10.22 -8.13 -10.45
C THR A 95 10.92 -7.38 -11.58
N GLN A 96 11.28 -8.07 -12.66
CA GLN A 96 11.92 -7.42 -13.81
C GLN A 96 11.08 -6.24 -14.34
N SER A 97 9.76 -6.44 -14.45
CA SER A 97 8.84 -5.38 -14.92
C SER A 97 8.84 -4.15 -14.02
N ASP A 98 8.88 -4.33 -12.69
CA ASP A 98 8.90 -3.21 -11.74
C ASP A 98 10.23 -2.46 -11.80
N VAL A 99 11.34 -3.20 -11.94
CA VAL A 99 12.69 -2.67 -12.10
C VAL A 99 12.83 -1.87 -13.40
N ASP A 100 12.37 -2.42 -14.52
CA ASP A 100 12.39 -1.76 -15.84
C ASP A 100 11.58 -0.46 -15.79
N THR A 101 10.36 -0.52 -15.23
CA THR A 101 9.49 0.64 -15.06
C THR A 101 10.14 1.71 -14.19
N PHE A 102 10.83 1.32 -13.12
CA PHE A 102 11.57 2.23 -12.26
C PHE A 102 12.68 2.96 -13.02
N PHE A 103 13.53 2.23 -13.75
CA PHE A 103 14.65 2.82 -14.47
C PHE A 103 14.19 3.71 -15.63
N GLN A 104 13.12 3.33 -16.34
CA GLN A 104 12.51 4.17 -17.37
C GLN A 104 11.93 5.46 -16.79
N ARG A 105 11.15 5.37 -15.71
CA ARG A 105 10.54 6.55 -15.07
C ARG A 105 11.57 7.51 -14.49
N THR A 106 12.68 6.99 -13.98
CA THR A 106 13.74 7.78 -13.36
C THR A 106 14.83 8.23 -14.33
N GLN A 107 14.71 7.89 -15.61
CA GLN A 107 15.70 8.19 -16.66
C GLN A 107 17.12 7.71 -16.28
N ASN A 108 17.19 6.51 -15.69
CA ASN A 108 18.43 5.94 -15.16
C ASN A 108 18.74 4.57 -15.80
N GLU A 109 18.34 4.38 -17.06
CA GLU A 109 18.48 3.15 -17.83
C GLU A 109 19.95 2.76 -18.11
N LEU A 110 20.90 3.67 -17.85
CA LEU A 110 22.34 3.40 -17.96
C LEU A 110 22.93 2.71 -16.72
N HIS A 111 22.16 2.61 -15.63
CA HIS A 111 22.61 1.92 -14.42
C HIS A 111 22.79 0.42 -14.72
N TYR A 112 23.83 -0.21 -14.16
CA TYR A 112 24.12 -1.63 -14.45
C TYR A 112 22.97 -2.58 -14.07
N LEU A 113 22.22 -2.25 -13.02
CA LEU A 113 21.02 -2.99 -12.62
C LEU A 113 19.86 -2.87 -13.61
N ALA A 114 19.84 -1.85 -14.49
CA ALA A 114 18.80 -1.72 -15.51
C ALA A 114 18.97 -2.75 -16.64
N SER A 115 20.18 -3.27 -16.85
CA SER A 115 20.48 -4.26 -17.88
C SER A 115 20.76 -5.66 -17.33
N LYS A 116 20.93 -5.80 -16.01
CA LYS A 116 21.14 -7.10 -15.34
C LYS A 116 19.79 -7.74 -14.98
N PRO A 117 19.49 -8.97 -15.46
CA PRO A 117 18.27 -9.68 -15.10
C PRO A 117 18.11 -9.82 -13.58
N VAL A 118 16.91 -9.58 -13.06
CA VAL A 118 16.62 -9.64 -11.62
C VAL A 118 16.95 -11.02 -11.03
N GLU A 119 16.78 -12.09 -11.80
CA GLU A 119 17.08 -13.45 -11.35
C GLU A 119 18.57 -13.69 -11.09
N GLU A 120 19.44 -12.82 -11.62
CA GLU A 120 20.90 -12.88 -11.43
C GLU A 120 21.40 -11.95 -10.31
N TRP A 121 20.49 -11.24 -9.64
CA TRP A 121 20.87 -10.29 -8.59
C TRP A 121 21.36 -11.01 -7.35
N ASP A 122 22.48 -10.53 -6.83
CA ASP A 122 22.95 -10.92 -5.51
C ASP A 122 22.43 -9.95 -4.41
N GLU A 123 22.90 -10.14 -3.19
CA GLU A 123 22.56 -9.28 -2.06
C GLU A 123 23.02 -7.83 -2.26
N TYR A 124 24.17 -7.63 -2.93
CA TYR A 124 24.73 -6.32 -3.18
C TYR A 124 23.90 -5.54 -4.20
N ASP A 125 23.47 -6.22 -5.27
CA ASP A 125 22.57 -5.68 -6.29
C ASP A 125 21.24 -5.25 -5.68
N THR A 126 20.64 -6.14 -4.87
CA THR A 126 19.38 -5.89 -4.17
C THR A 126 19.50 -4.69 -3.22
N SER A 127 20.61 -4.60 -2.49
CA SER A 127 20.89 -3.48 -1.59
C SER A 127 21.07 -2.15 -2.34
N ASN A 128 21.74 -2.18 -3.49
CA ASN A 128 21.91 -1.01 -4.35
C ASN A 128 20.57 -0.54 -4.95
N TYR A 129 19.74 -1.47 -5.45
CA TYR A 129 18.42 -1.12 -5.95
C TYR A 129 17.55 -0.47 -4.87
N ARG A 130 17.49 -1.05 -3.67
CA ARG A 130 16.80 -0.44 -2.52
C ARG A 130 17.32 0.97 -2.23
N SER A 131 18.63 1.17 -2.29
CA SER A 131 19.23 2.50 -2.10
C SER A 131 18.80 3.51 -3.17
N LEU A 132 18.61 3.08 -4.42
CA LEU A 132 18.07 3.92 -5.48
C LEU A 132 16.61 4.30 -5.21
N LEU A 133 15.77 3.32 -4.85
CA LEU A 133 14.36 3.56 -4.51
C LEU A 133 14.19 4.60 -3.40
N VAL A 134 15.09 4.61 -2.41
CA VAL A 134 15.09 5.60 -1.33
C VAL A 134 15.51 6.97 -1.83
N LYS A 135 16.58 7.06 -2.62
CA LYS A 135 17.10 8.33 -3.15
C LYS A 135 16.09 9.03 -4.06
N THR A 136 15.31 8.27 -4.82
CA THR A 136 14.27 8.79 -5.70
C THR A 136 12.94 9.05 -4.98
N GLY A 137 12.89 8.81 -3.66
CA GLY A 137 11.66 8.94 -2.87
C GLY A 137 10.59 7.89 -3.18
N THR A 138 10.92 6.87 -3.98
CA THR A 138 10.01 5.77 -4.34
C THR A 138 9.67 4.88 -3.16
N THR A 139 10.59 4.77 -2.19
CA THR A 139 10.33 4.05 -0.94
C THR A 139 10.71 4.85 0.29
N LYS A 140 10.01 4.59 1.39
CA LYS A 140 10.35 5.09 2.73
C LYS A 140 10.68 3.94 3.69
N LYS A 141 11.64 4.16 4.59
CA LYS A 141 11.96 3.23 5.67
C LYS A 141 10.88 3.31 6.73
N VAL A 142 10.40 2.17 7.20
CA VAL A 142 9.48 2.04 8.34
C VAL A 142 9.91 0.90 9.24
N PHE A 143 9.28 0.80 10.40
CA PHE A 143 9.52 -0.23 11.39
C PHE A 143 8.25 -1.04 11.63
N ALA A 144 8.41 -2.34 11.89
CA ALA A 144 7.32 -3.22 12.28
C ALA A 144 7.79 -4.19 13.36
N ILE A 145 6.82 -4.69 14.11
CA ILE A 145 7.02 -5.68 15.16
C ILE A 145 6.76 -7.05 14.56
N PHE A 146 7.71 -7.95 14.76
CA PHE A 146 7.67 -9.34 14.34
C PHE A 146 7.86 -10.26 15.55
N THR A 147 7.57 -11.53 15.36
CA THR A 147 8.00 -12.56 16.30
C THR A 147 9.51 -12.73 16.23
N SER A 148 10.12 -13.09 17.36
CA SER A 148 11.58 -13.16 17.54
C SER A 148 12.31 -14.13 16.59
N ASP A 149 11.59 -15.09 16.01
CA ASP A 149 12.10 -16.05 15.03
C ASP A 149 12.27 -15.46 13.62
N VAL A 150 11.66 -14.30 13.34
CA VAL A 150 11.82 -13.62 12.05
C VAL A 150 13.18 -12.95 11.98
N LEU A 151 14.02 -13.34 11.03
CA LEU A 151 15.28 -12.68 10.74
C LEU A 151 15.07 -11.39 9.95
N ALA A 152 16.02 -10.46 10.03
CA ALA A 152 15.94 -9.17 9.35
C ALA A 152 15.89 -9.30 7.81
N GLU A 153 16.46 -10.37 7.26
CA GLU A 153 16.40 -10.72 5.84
C GLU A 153 15.04 -11.28 5.41
N ASP A 154 14.33 -11.92 6.33
CA ASP A 154 13.06 -12.62 6.07
C ASP A 154 11.82 -11.75 6.24
N VAL A 155 11.98 -10.47 6.56
CA VAL A 155 10.86 -9.52 6.85
C VAL A 155 9.84 -9.41 5.72
N TYR A 156 10.20 -9.79 4.49
CA TYR A 156 9.33 -9.81 3.31
C TYR A 156 8.78 -11.21 2.97
N ALA A 157 9.37 -12.27 3.53
CA ALA A 157 9.01 -13.67 3.27
C ALA A 157 8.02 -14.23 4.32
N VAL A 158 7.67 -13.45 5.34
CA VAL A 158 6.72 -13.88 6.38
C VAL A 158 5.33 -14.17 5.82
N THR A 159 4.73 -15.26 6.29
CA THR A 159 3.36 -15.65 5.92
C THR A 159 2.30 -14.76 6.57
N THR A 160 2.60 -14.22 7.75
CA THR A 160 1.76 -13.25 8.46
C THR A 160 2.44 -11.89 8.42
N LYS A 161 1.93 -11.00 7.56
CA LYS A 161 2.46 -9.64 7.47
C LYS A 161 2.09 -8.83 8.73
N PRO A 162 2.98 -7.96 9.22
CA PRO A 162 2.65 -7.06 10.31
C PRO A 162 1.45 -6.18 9.94
N SER A 163 0.46 -6.12 10.81
CA SER A 163 -0.72 -5.28 10.61
C SER A 163 -0.43 -3.79 10.86
N TYR A 164 0.70 -3.47 11.51
CA TYR A 164 1.08 -2.12 11.87
C TYR A 164 2.53 -1.81 11.53
N PHE A 165 2.70 -0.64 10.91
CA PHE A 165 3.99 -0.02 10.64
C PHE A 165 4.12 1.28 11.43
N PHE A 166 5.37 1.68 11.69
CA PHE A 166 5.77 2.85 12.47
C PHE A 166 6.79 3.68 11.69
N ASP A 167 6.73 5.01 11.82
CA ASP A 167 7.66 5.91 11.12
C ASP A 167 9.04 5.86 11.81
N THR A 168 9.11 5.48 13.09
CA THR A 168 10.37 5.38 13.86
C THR A 168 10.48 4.08 14.66
N LYS A 169 11.72 3.68 14.99
CA LYS A 169 11.98 2.51 15.83
C LYS A 169 11.42 2.70 17.25
N ALA A 170 11.56 3.90 17.82
CA ALA A 170 11.07 4.22 19.15
C ALA A 170 9.55 4.03 19.26
N GLU A 171 8.78 4.51 18.27
CA GLU A 171 7.32 4.29 18.23
C GLU A 171 6.96 2.79 18.20
N ALA A 172 7.73 1.96 17.48
CA ALA A 172 7.51 0.51 17.46
C ALA A 172 7.87 -0.16 18.79
N GLU A 173 8.95 0.30 19.45
CA GLU A 173 9.37 -0.22 20.75
C GLU A 173 8.39 0.15 21.87
N GLU A 174 7.82 1.35 21.83
CA GLU A 174 6.74 1.77 22.74
C GLU A 174 5.48 0.93 22.53
N GLU A 175 5.14 0.58 21.29
CA GLU A 175 3.96 -0.26 21.02
C GLU A 175 4.13 -1.70 21.52
N ILE A 176 5.35 -2.22 21.59
CA ILE A 176 5.58 -3.53 22.21
C ILE A 176 5.03 -3.53 23.64
N ASP A 177 5.24 -2.46 24.41
CA ASP A 177 4.76 -2.41 25.79
C ASP A 177 3.22 -2.48 25.86
N ASN A 178 2.52 -1.88 24.89
CA ASN A 178 1.06 -2.02 24.76
C ASN A 178 0.64 -3.47 24.44
N ILE A 179 1.35 -4.14 23.53
CA ILE A 179 1.09 -5.54 23.17
C ILE A 179 1.32 -6.47 24.37
N LEU A 180 2.37 -6.21 25.17
CA LEU A 180 2.66 -7.00 26.37
C LEU A 180 1.55 -6.88 27.43
N ILE A 181 0.89 -5.72 27.52
CA ILE A 181 -0.27 -5.53 28.41
C ILE A 181 -1.46 -6.40 28.00
N GLU A 182 -1.65 -6.70 26.71
CA GLU A 182 -2.69 -7.62 26.25
C GLU A 182 -2.46 -9.07 26.71
N GLY A 183 -1.24 -9.40 27.16
CA GLY A 183 -0.89 -10.70 27.75
C GLY A 183 -0.76 -11.85 26.75
N LYS A 184 -0.75 -11.56 25.44
CA LYS A 184 -0.61 -12.58 24.38
C LYS A 184 0.85 -12.96 24.08
N PHE A 185 1.79 -12.08 24.41
CA PHE A 185 3.21 -12.22 24.12
C PHE A 185 4.05 -11.77 25.32
N THR A 186 5.29 -12.27 25.38
CA THR A 186 6.36 -11.82 26.27
C THR A 186 7.39 -10.98 25.49
N ARG A 187 8.22 -10.20 26.19
CA ARG A 187 9.15 -9.27 25.54
C ARG A 187 10.14 -9.98 24.61
N ASP A 188 10.63 -11.14 25.02
CA ASP A 188 11.63 -11.91 24.28
C ASP A 188 11.05 -12.58 23.03
N GLU A 189 9.73 -12.66 22.91
CA GLU A 189 9.04 -13.21 21.74
C GLU A 189 8.86 -12.19 20.62
N LEU A 190 9.23 -10.92 20.83
CA LEU A 190 9.00 -9.82 19.89
C LEU A 190 10.30 -9.11 19.52
N VAL A 191 10.44 -8.77 18.23
CA VAL A 191 11.57 -8.03 17.69
C VAL A 191 11.09 -6.94 16.73
N VAL A 192 11.81 -5.81 16.72
CA VAL A 192 11.55 -4.72 15.76
C VAL A 192 12.52 -4.82 14.61
N HIS A 193 11.99 -5.00 13.41
CA HIS A 193 12.77 -4.90 12.16
C HIS A 193 12.34 -3.70 11.33
N SER A 194 13.24 -3.27 10.45
CA SER A 194 12.93 -2.24 9.47
C SER A 194 12.66 -2.82 8.11
N LEU A 195 11.73 -2.20 7.39
CA LEU A 195 11.39 -2.54 6.02
C LEU A 195 11.12 -1.26 5.21
N TRP A 196 10.92 -1.44 3.92
CA TRP A 196 10.65 -0.40 2.95
C TRP A 196 9.21 -0.50 2.45
N LEU A 197 8.49 0.61 2.51
CA LEU A 197 7.18 0.77 1.88
C LEU A 197 7.30 1.67 0.66
N LEU A 198 6.45 1.47 -0.34
CA LEU A 198 6.27 2.40 -1.45
C LEU A 198 5.70 3.74 -0.93
N THR A 199 6.13 4.85 -1.54
CA THR A 199 5.68 6.22 -1.19
C THR A 199 4.59 6.71 -2.13
#